data_AF-A0A140D947-F1
#
_entry.id   AF-A0A140D947-F1
#
_cell.length_a   1.000
_cell.length_b   1.000
_cell.length_c   1.000
_cell.angle_alpha   90.00
_cell.angle_beta   90.00
_cell.angle_gamma   90.00
#
_symmetry.space_group_name_H-M   'P 1'
#
loop_
_entity.id
_entity.type
_entity.pdbx_description
1 polymer ?
#
loop_
_entity_poly.entity_id
_entity_poly.type
_entity_poly.pdbx_seq_one_letter_code
_entity_poly.pdbx_strand_id
1 'polypeptide(L)'
;MANHGTLGALLGLLAQLEQAAYDFYRQLRDNHRADRELSDILADIMADEVHHARAVQEITDSLPAYRLESPVPGNIIRQLEETLAYVRSKGDKTFESGDDICTAIERMEALEFDVVLSFVSVSEIQFEFTRNYLRNQSVEHTNKIYRLQRCFD
;
A
#
# COMPACT_ATOMS: atom_id res chain seq x y z
N MET A 1 -17.62 -9.38 -19.66
CA MET A 1 -17.53 -9.67 -18.21
C MET A 1 -16.10 -9.35 -17.81
N ALA A 2 -15.88 -8.41 -16.90
CA ALA A 2 -14.53 -8.07 -16.47
C ALA A 2 -13.93 -9.30 -15.77
N ASN A 3 -12.75 -9.73 -16.22
CA ASN A 3 -12.14 -10.97 -15.80
C ASN A 3 -11.44 -10.73 -14.44
N HIS A 4 -12.20 -10.77 -13.35
CA HIS A 4 -11.77 -10.48 -11.97
C HIS A 4 -10.65 -11.39 -11.45
N GLY A 5 -10.20 -12.38 -12.22
CA GLY A 5 -9.21 -13.39 -11.86
C GLY A 5 -7.84 -13.24 -12.52
N THR A 6 -7.51 -12.06 -13.06
CA THR A 6 -6.34 -11.87 -13.94
C THR A 6 -5.25 -11.01 -13.32
N LEU A 7 -4.03 -11.10 -13.86
CA LEU A 7 -2.89 -10.26 -13.46
C LEU A 7 -3.19 -8.77 -13.68
N GLY A 8 -3.85 -8.40 -14.77
CA GLY A 8 -4.28 -7.03 -15.03
C GLY A 8 -5.29 -6.53 -14.01
N ALA A 9 -6.25 -7.37 -13.60
CA ALA A 9 -7.19 -7.02 -12.53
C ALA A 9 -6.47 -6.85 -11.18
N LEU A 10 -5.50 -7.72 -10.89
CA LEU A 10 -4.69 -7.64 -9.68
C LEU A 10 -3.86 -6.34 -9.62
N LEU A 11 -3.16 -5.99 -10.70
CA LEU A 11 -2.39 -4.74 -10.79
C LEU A 11 -3.30 -3.51 -10.70
N GLY A 12 -4.49 -3.56 -11.31
CA GLY A 12 -5.49 -2.49 -11.19
C GLY A 12 -6.09 -2.34 -9.79
N LEU A 13 -6.19 -3.42 -9.02
CA LEU A 13 -6.56 -3.36 -7.60
C LEU A 13 -5.42 -2.80 -6.74
N LEU A 14 -4.17 -3.16 -7.07
CA LEU A 14 -3.00 -2.65 -6.35
C LEU A 14 -2.87 -1.14 -6.54
N ALA A 15 -2.99 -0.64 -7.76
CA ALA A 15 -3.00 0.80 -8.03
C ALA A 15 -4.11 1.55 -7.26
N GLN A 16 -5.28 0.91 -7.08
CA GLN A 16 -6.34 1.48 -6.25
C GLN A 16 -6.02 1.45 -4.75
N LEU A 17 -5.25 0.47 -4.28
CA LEU A 17 -4.78 0.39 -2.90
C LEU A 17 -3.80 1.52 -2.62
N GLU A 18 -2.75 1.69 -3.43
CA GLU A 18 -1.76 2.77 -3.25
C GLU A 18 -2.44 4.15 -3.22
N GLN A 19 -3.43 4.37 -4.10
CA GLN A 19 -4.18 5.62 -4.12
C GLN A 19 -5.05 5.80 -2.85
N ALA A 20 -5.69 4.72 -2.38
CA ALA A 20 -6.51 4.77 -1.17
C ALA A 20 -5.65 5.01 0.08
N ALA A 21 -4.46 4.41 0.14
CA ALA A 21 -3.48 4.62 1.20
C ALA A 21 -2.97 6.07 1.21
N TYR A 22 -2.59 6.60 0.04
CA TYR A 22 -2.22 8.01 -0.11
C TYR A 22 -3.32 8.96 0.40
N ASP A 23 -4.57 8.72 0.02
CA ASP A 23 -5.69 9.56 0.45
C ASP A 23 -5.94 9.47 1.96
N PHE A 24 -5.78 8.28 2.54
CA PHE A 24 -5.83 8.08 3.99
C PHE A 24 -4.76 8.93 4.70
N TYR A 25 -3.49 8.82 4.29
CA TYR A 25 -2.39 9.57 4.91
C TYR A 25 -2.53 11.08 4.70
N ARG A 26 -3.01 11.51 3.53
CA ARG A 26 -3.32 12.91 3.26
C ARG A 26 -4.37 13.45 4.22
N GLN A 27 -5.46 12.72 4.40
CA GLN A 27 -6.54 13.13 5.31
C GLN A 27 -6.07 13.17 6.76
N LEU A 28 -5.30 12.18 7.19
CA LEU A 28 -4.69 12.16 8.51
C LEU A 28 -3.76 13.37 8.72
N ARG A 29 -2.93 13.69 7.72
CA ARG A 29 -2.05 14.86 7.76
C ARG A 29 -2.83 16.17 7.83
N ASP A 30 -3.90 16.30 7.06
CA ASP A 30 -4.74 17.50 7.02
C ASP A 30 -5.45 17.71 8.37
N ASN A 31 -5.88 16.63 9.03
CA ASN A 31 -6.48 16.65 10.36
C ASN A 31 -5.48 17.02 11.47
N HIS A 32 -4.19 16.71 11.28
CA HIS A 32 -3.12 16.95 12.25
C HIS A 32 -2.10 18.01 11.80
N ARG A 33 -2.49 18.93 10.90
CA ARG A 33 -1.60 19.93 10.27
C ARG A 33 -0.79 20.83 11.23
N ALA A 34 -1.21 20.93 12.49
CA ALA A 34 -0.53 21.74 13.49
C ALA A 34 0.71 21.05 14.07
N ASP A 35 0.75 19.71 14.00
CA ASP A 35 1.90 18.90 14.40
C ASP A 35 2.85 18.74 13.21
N ARG A 36 3.95 19.49 13.24
CA ARG A 36 4.92 19.50 12.14
C ARG A 36 5.66 18.18 12.00
N GLU A 37 5.98 17.52 13.11
CA GLU A 37 6.75 16.28 13.08
C GLU A 37 5.91 15.14 12.49
N LEU A 38 4.67 15.01 12.97
CA LEU A 38 3.70 14.09 12.38
C LEU A 38 3.41 14.42 10.91
N SER A 39 3.28 15.70 10.58
CA SER A 39 3.03 16.13 9.19
C SER A 39 4.17 15.76 8.24
N ASP A 40 5.42 15.92 8.68
CA ASP A 40 6.61 15.56 7.90
C ASP A 40 6.70 14.03 7.71
N ILE A 41 6.43 13.24 8.76
CA ILE A 41 6.41 11.76 8.65
C ILE A 41 5.31 11.31 7.69
N LEU A 42 4.10 11.87 7.80
CA LEU A 42 3.01 11.53 6.89
C LEU A 42 3.31 11.97 5.46
N ALA A 43 4.01 13.08 5.25
CA ALA A 43 4.48 13.48 3.92
C ALA A 43 5.50 12.49 3.34
N ASP A 44 6.42 11.98 4.17
CA ASP A 44 7.37 10.93 3.78
C ASP A 44 6.66 9.62 3.41
N ILE A 45 5.58 9.24 4.11
CA ILE A 45 4.78 8.06 3.80
C ILE A 45 3.99 8.28 2.50
N MET A 46 3.32 9.42 2.36
CA MET A 46 2.61 9.78 1.12
C MET A 46 3.51 9.77 -0.12
N ALA A 47 4.79 10.13 0.02
CA ALA A 47 5.75 10.07 -1.07
C ALA A 47 6.01 8.62 -1.52
N ASP A 48 6.06 7.67 -0.58
CA ASP A 48 6.20 6.25 -0.88
C ASP A 48 4.99 5.75 -1.67
N GLU A 49 3.76 6.06 -1.26
CA GLU A 49 2.54 5.65 -1.99
C GLU A 49 2.55 6.12 -3.45
N VAL A 50 3.05 7.33 -3.70
CA VAL A 50 3.23 7.86 -5.06
C VAL A 50 4.28 7.07 -5.83
N HIS A 51 5.37 6.66 -5.18
CA HIS A 51 6.40 5.82 -5.78
C HIS A 51 5.87 4.41 -6.07
N HIS A 52 5.08 3.83 -5.17
CA HIS A 52 4.48 2.51 -5.32
C HIS A 52 3.48 2.51 -6.48
N ALA A 53 2.57 3.49 -6.53
CA ALA A 53 1.63 3.64 -7.64
C ALA A 53 2.32 3.75 -9.00
N ARG A 54 3.44 4.49 -9.07
CA ARG A 54 4.27 4.56 -10.29
C ARG A 54 4.90 3.22 -10.64
N ALA A 55 5.45 2.49 -9.67
CA ALA A 55 6.02 1.18 -9.90
C ALA A 55 4.96 0.18 -10.44
N VAL A 56 3.73 0.21 -9.89
CA VAL A 56 2.63 -0.61 -10.40
C VAL A 56 2.30 -0.25 -11.85
N GLN A 57 2.27 1.04 -12.18
CA GLN A 57 2.04 1.51 -13.55
C GLN A 57 3.16 1.06 -14.50
N GLU A 58 4.42 1.21 -14.11
CA GLU A 58 5.58 0.77 -14.90
C GLU A 58 5.58 -0.74 -15.15
N ILE A 59 5.25 -1.54 -14.12
CA ILE A 59 5.06 -2.99 -14.28
C ILE A 59 3.95 -3.27 -15.28
N THR A 60 2.79 -2.62 -15.13
CA THR A 60 1.64 -2.80 -16.02
C THR A 60 2.00 -2.49 -17.47
N ASP A 61 2.68 -1.37 -17.72
CA ASP A 61 3.07 -0.93 -19.06
C ASP A 61 4.17 -1.79 -19.69
N SER A 62 5.01 -2.42 -18.87
CA SER A 62 6.07 -3.33 -19.33
C SER A 62 5.56 -4.70 -19.79
N LEU A 63 4.34 -5.07 -19.38
CA LEU A 63 3.76 -6.39 -19.65
C LEU A 63 2.98 -6.39 -20.97
N PRO A 64 3.18 -7.40 -21.84
CA PRO A 64 2.36 -7.53 -23.04
C PRO A 64 0.92 -7.92 -22.67
N ALA A 65 -0.06 -7.52 -23.48
CA ALA A 65 -1.49 -7.71 -23.18
C ALA A 65 -1.88 -9.15 -22.81
N TYR A 66 -1.29 -10.16 -23.44
CA TYR A 66 -1.59 -11.56 -23.13
C TYR A 66 -1.13 -12.00 -21.72
N ARG A 67 -0.14 -11.31 -21.14
CA ARG A 67 0.30 -11.54 -19.74
C ARG A 67 -0.66 -10.90 -18.75
N LEU A 68 -1.29 -9.78 -19.10
CA LEU A 68 -2.30 -9.15 -18.25
C LEU A 68 -3.53 -10.07 -18.08
N GLU A 69 -3.83 -10.91 -19.07
CA GLU A 69 -4.88 -11.93 -18.99
C GLU A 69 -4.47 -13.21 -18.24
N SER A 70 -3.21 -13.31 -17.77
CA SER A 70 -2.75 -14.47 -17.02
C SER A 70 -3.62 -14.68 -15.76
N PRO A 71 -4.06 -15.91 -15.47
CA PRO A 71 -4.86 -16.19 -14.29
C PRO A 71 -4.02 -16.01 -13.02
N VAL A 72 -4.62 -15.41 -12.01
CA VAL A 72 -4.06 -15.24 -10.67
C VAL A 72 -4.90 -16.07 -9.68
N PRO A 73 -4.27 -16.68 -8.66
CA PRO A 73 -4.99 -17.33 -7.57
C PRO A 73 -6.03 -16.40 -6.91
N GLY A 74 -7.30 -16.83 -6.89
CA GLY A 74 -8.39 -15.98 -6.39
C GLY A 74 -8.29 -15.59 -4.91
N ASN A 75 -7.53 -16.33 -4.10
CA ASN A 75 -7.25 -15.95 -2.72
C ASN A 75 -6.41 -14.67 -2.61
N ILE A 76 -5.49 -14.42 -3.55
CA ILE A 76 -4.65 -13.20 -3.58
C ILE A 76 -5.53 -11.98 -3.89
N ILE A 77 -6.42 -12.13 -4.89
CA ILE A 77 -7.33 -11.07 -5.30
C ILE A 77 -8.27 -10.70 -4.16
N ARG A 78 -8.88 -11.70 -3.51
CA ARG A 78 -9.76 -11.48 -2.37
C ARG A 78 -9.03 -10.77 -1.21
N GLN A 79 -7.79 -11.17 -0.90
CA GLN A 79 -7.01 -10.53 0.15
C GLN A 79 -6.74 -9.04 -0.16
N LEU A 80 -6.49 -8.72 -1.42
CA LEU A 80 -6.30 -7.34 -1.87
C LEU A 80 -7.62 -6.54 -1.81
N GLU A 81 -8.74 -7.14 -2.21
CA GLU A 81 -10.07 -6.53 -2.08
C GLU A 81 -10.45 -6.26 -0.62
N GLU A 82 -10.18 -7.21 0.28
CA GLU A 82 -10.39 -7.07 1.73
C GLU A 82 -9.51 -5.94 2.31
N THR A 83 -8.26 -5.86 1.87
CA THR A 83 -7.32 -4.79 2.27
C THR A 83 -7.81 -3.43 1.78
N LEU A 84 -8.15 -3.31 0.50
CA LEU A 84 -8.68 -2.07 -0.08
C LEU A 84 -9.97 -1.61 0.61
N ALA A 85 -10.87 -2.54 0.93
CA ALA A 85 -12.08 -2.25 1.69
C ALA A 85 -11.77 -1.74 3.10
N TYR A 86 -10.77 -2.34 3.76
CA TYR A 86 -10.30 -1.88 5.06
C TYR A 86 -9.76 -0.45 4.99
N VAL A 87 -8.80 -0.16 4.09
CA VAL A 87 -8.20 1.17 3.93
C VAL A 87 -9.27 2.23 3.65
N ARG A 88 -10.17 1.97 2.71
CA ARG A 88 -11.30 2.87 2.41
C ARG A 88 -12.21 3.10 3.61
N SER A 89 -12.46 2.08 4.43
CA SER A 89 -13.27 2.23 5.65
C SER A 89 -12.61 3.09 6.73
N LYS A 90 -11.30 3.33 6.62
CA LYS A 90 -10.50 4.14 7.55
C LYS A 90 -10.31 5.57 7.08
N GLY A 91 -10.37 5.84 5.76
CA GLY A 91 -10.27 7.20 5.21
C GLY A 91 -11.21 8.18 5.91
N ASP A 92 -12.48 7.81 6.09
CA ASP A 92 -13.46 8.71 6.71
C ASP A 92 -13.47 8.72 8.25
N LYS A 93 -12.55 8.01 8.92
CA LYS A 93 -12.55 7.94 10.39
C LYS A 93 -11.81 9.11 11.02
N THR A 94 -12.43 9.69 12.05
CA THR A 94 -11.72 10.54 13.00
C THR A 94 -11.10 9.64 14.07
N PHE A 95 -9.79 9.76 14.28
CA PHE A 95 -9.07 8.99 15.29
C PHE A 95 -9.07 9.78 16.61
N GLU A 96 -9.38 9.09 17.71
CA GLU A 96 -9.58 9.73 19.02
C GLU A 96 -8.27 9.84 19.83
N SER A 97 -7.24 9.09 19.45
CA SER A 97 -5.94 9.06 20.13
C SER A 97 -4.77 8.82 19.15
N GLY A 98 -3.56 9.17 19.60
CA GLY A 98 -2.32 8.84 18.88
C GLY A 98 -2.12 7.33 18.73
N ASP A 99 -2.49 6.55 19.74
CA ASP A 99 -2.43 5.08 19.70
C ASP A 99 -3.34 4.49 18.62
N ASP A 100 -4.53 5.06 18.42
CA ASP A 100 -5.44 4.63 17.34
C ASP A 100 -4.88 4.95 15.95
N ILE A 101 -4.16 6.07 15.82
CA ILE A 101 -3.48 6.46 14.59
C ILE A 101 -2.33 5.48 14.31
N CYS A 102 -1.45 5.24 15.28
CA CYS A 102 -0.36 4.26 15.15
C CYS A 102 -0.90 2.87 14.79
N THR A 103 -1.91 2.39 15.50
CA THR A 103 -2.51 1.07 15.26
C THR A 103 -3.13 0.98 13.86
N ALA A 104 -3.77 2.05 13.38
CA ALA A 104 -4.36 2.07 12.05
C ALA A 104 -3.28 2.05 10.96
N ILE A 105 -2.23 2.85 11.12
CA ILE A 105 -1.09 2.89 10.20
C ILE A 105 -0.40 1.54 10.18
N GLU A 106 0.04 1.01 11.32
CA GLU A 106 0.69 -0.31 11.43
C GLU A 106 -0.11 -1.42 10.75
N ARG A 107 -1.43 -1.37 10.86
CA ARG A 107 -2.30 -2.37 10.25
C ARG A 107 -2.44 -2.18 8.74
N MET A 108 -2.48 -0.97 8.22
CA MET A 108 -2.50 -0.73 6.77
C MET A 108 -1.21 -1.23 6.13
N GLU A 109 -0.13 -0.80 6.72
CA GLU A 109 1.25 -1.10 6.36
C GLU A 109 1.54 -2.62 6.41
N ALA A 110 1.05 -3.35 7.42
CA ALA A 110 1.14 -4.80 7.47
C ALA A 110 0.35 -5.50 6.35
N LEU A 111 -0.85 -4.97 6.02
CA LEU A 111 -1.68 -5.54 4.95
C LEU A 111 -1.05 -5.30 3.57
N GLU A 112 -0.49 -4.12 3.33
CA GLU A 112 0.27 -3.80 2.11
C GLU A 112 1.49 -4.71 1.96
N PHE A 113 2.23 -4.93 3.04
CA PHE A 113 3.37 -5.85 3.02
C PHE A 113 2.95 -7.29 2.67
N ASP A 114 1.86 -7.80 3.26
CA ASP A 114 1.30 -9.12 2.95
C ASP A 114 0.85 -9.24 1.48
N VAL A 115 0.30 -8.15 0.93
CA VAL A 115 -0.04 -8.05 -0.49
C VAL A 115 1.22 -8.17 -1.35
N VAL A 116 2.26 -7.37 -1.08
CA VAL A 116 3.53 -7.42 -1.83
C VAL A 116 4.20 -8.81 -1.73
N LEU A 117 4.17 -9.45 -0.56
CA LEU A 117 4.67 -10.82 -0.39
C LEU A 117 3.90 -11.84 -1.24
N SER A 118 2.60 -11.64 -1.42
CA SER A 118 1.78 -12.51 -2.27
C SER A 118 2.21 -12.43 -3.74
N PHE A 119 2.76 -11.30 -4.19
CA PHE A 119 3.31 -11.15 -5.54
C PHE A 119 4.65 -11.86 -5.75
N VAL A 120 5.43 -12.10 -4.70
CA VAL A 120 6.63 -12.95 -4.76
C VAL A 120 6.25 -14.37 -5.23
N SER A 121 5.01 -14.79 -5.04
CA SER A 121 4.54 -16.10 -5.47
C SER A 121 4.03 -16.14 -6.92
N VAL A 122 3.99 -15.00 -7.62
CA VAL A 122 3.51 -14.89 -9.02
C VAL A 122 4.70 -15.01 -9.96
N SER A 123 4.76 -16.12 -10.69
CA SER A 123 5.91 -16.49 -11.54
C SER A 123 6.21 -15.54 -12.70
N GLU A 124 5.23 -14.72 -13.06
CA GLU A 124 5.25 -13.78 -14.18
C GLU A 124 5.96 -12.45 -13.85
N ILE A 125 6.20 -12.16 -12.57
CA ILE A 125 6.85 -10.93 -12.12
C ILE A 125 8.35 -11.21 -11.94
N GLN A 126 9.21 -10.50 -12.66
CA GLN A 126 10.67 -10.71 -12.57
C GLN A 126 11.24 -10.19 -11.24
N PHE A 127 11.93 -11.09 -10.54
CA PHE A 127 12.25 -11.06 -9.11
C PHE A 127 13.36 -10.10 -8.65
N GLU A 128 14.15 -9.53 -9.57
CA GLU A 128 15.32 -8.73 -9.18
C GLU A 128 14.91 -7.35 -8.64
N PHE A 129 13.83 -6.78 -9.17
CA PHE A 129 13.19 -5.58 -8.66
C PHE A 129 12.51 -5.84 -7.31
N THR A 130 11.71 -6.90 -7.21
CA THR A 130 10.90 -7.23 -6.01
C THR A 130 11.75 -7.53 -4.77
N ARG A 131 12.90 -8.18 -4.92
CA ARG A 131 13.75 -8.56 -3.77
C ARG A 131 14.47 -7.36 -3.14
N ASN A 132 14.97 -6.43 -3.95
CA ASN A 132 15.58 -5.19 -3.46
C ASN A 132 14.51 -4.23 -2.93
N TYR A 133 13.37 -4.15 -3.61
CA TYR A 133 12.19 -3.40 -3.17
C TYR A 133 11.70 -3.88 -1.80
N LEU A 134 11.44 -5.18 -1.61
CA LEU A 134 10.98 -5.75 -0.34
C LEU A 134 11.95 -5.53 0.82
N ARG A 135 13.27 -5.61 0.55
CA ARG A 135 14.29 -5.39 1.57
C ARG A 135 14.38 -3.92 1.99
N ASN A 136 14.25 -2.99 1.05
CA ASN A 136 14.30 -1.56 1.35
C ASN A 136 13.02 -1.11 2.06
N GLN A 137 11.86 -1.56 1.56
CA GLN A 137 10.56 -1.26 2.14
C GLN A 137 10.44 -1.74 3.59
N SER A 138 10.83 -2.98 3.90
CA SER A 138 10.76 -3.49 5.29
C SER A 138 11.60 -2.70 6.30
N VAL A 139 12.75 -2.17 5.91
CA VAL A 139 13.62 -1.35 6.80
C VAL A 139 13.13 0.08 6.91
N GLU A 140 12.76 0.70 5.79
CA GLU A 140 12.28 2.10 5.75
C GLU A 140 10.96 2.24 6.51
N HIS A 141 10.05 1.30 6.31
CA HIS A 141 8.76 1.27 6.96
C HIS A 141 8.85 1.06 8.47
N THR A 142 9.68 0.12 8.94
CA THR A 142 9.91 -0.08 10.38
C THR A 142 10.42 1.20 11.04
N ASN A 143 11.30 1.94 10.35
CA ASN A 143 11.81 3.22 10.85
C ASN A 143 10.74 4.32 10.85
N LYS A 144 9.83 4.34 9.87
CA LYS A 144 8.73 5.32 9.81
C LYS A 144 7.69 5.09 10.90
N ILE A 145 7.29 3.84 11.14
CA ILE A 145 6.42 3.47 12.27
C ILE A 145 7.06 3.85 13.61
N TYR A 146 8.34 3.54 13.80
CA TYR A 146 9.05 3.91 15.02
C TYR A 146 9.09 5.43 15.24
N ARG A 147 9.33 6.22 14.18
CA ARG A 147 9.27 7.70 14.26
C ARG A 147 7.87 8.20 14.57
N LEU A 148 6.85 7.58 13.98
CA LEU A 148 5.44 7.93 14.20
C LEU A 148 5.03 7.72 15.66
N GLN A 149 5.37 6.57 16.25
CA GLN A 149 5.08 6.26 17.66
C GLN A 149 5.65 7.35 18.59
N ARG A 150 6.86 7.84 18.29
CA ARG A 150 7.52 8.88 19.07
C ARG A 150 6.91 10.28 18.97
N CYS A 151 6.00 10.52 18.03
CA CYS A 151 5.25 11.78 17.96
C CYS A 151 4.12 11.85 18.99
N PHE A 152 3.73 10.69 19.54
CA PHE A 152 2.62 10.58 20.48
C PHE A 152 3.06 10.25 21.92
N ASP A 153 4.37 10.06 22.14
CA ASP A 153 5.03 9.92 23.45
C ASP A 153 5.42 11.28 24.05
#